data_AF-A0AAW5EH32-F1
#
_entry.id   AF-A0AAW5EH32-F1
#
_cell.length_a   1.000
_cell.length_b   1.000
_cell.length_c   1.000
_cell.angle_alpha   90.00
_cell.angle_beta   90.00
_cell.angle_gamma   90.00
#
_symmetry.space_group_name_H-M   'P 1'
#
loop_
_entity.id
_entity.type
_entity.pdbx_description
1 polymer ?
#
loop_
_entity_poly.entity_id
_entity_poly.type
_entity_poly.pdbx_seq_one_letter_code
_entity_poly.pdbx_strand_id
1 'polypeptide(L)'
;MEAKLKEKCEILNLKKGELSLELEEFFKDLDKASKKFIFASFDYGVFNPQQFSIRIYQKHEVFNPFEITLKDFFGKSDLTYNVNFNQIQQLIKEHDFKLLALKKQNQALIDFGFEELLKYIKDKNLKT
;
A
#
# COMPACT_ATOMS: atom_id res chain seq x y z
N MET A 1 23.75 7.12 -6.40
CA MET A 1 22.59 6.59 -5.66
C MET A 1 21.64 7.72 -5.28
N GLU A 2 22.13 8.75 -4.58
CA GLU A 2 21.34 9.92 -4.15
C GLU A 2 20.65 10.70 -5.29
N ALA A 3 21.35 10.92 -6.42
CA ALA A 3 20.77 11.64 -7.56
C ALA A 3 19.52 10.95 -8.14
N LYS A 4 19.54 9.61 -8.26
CA LYS A 4 18.39 8.82 -8.75
C LYS A 4 17.21 8.81 -7.77
N LEU A 5 17.51 8.84 -6.47
CA LEU A 5 16.48 8.90 -5.43
C LEU A 5 15.76 10.26 -5.45
N LYS A 6 16.53 11.34 -5.60
CA LYS A 6 15.99 12.70 -5.67
C LYS A 6 15.06 12.87 -6.87
N GLU A 7 15.47 12.39 -8.04
CA GLU A 7 14.65 12.40 -9.27
C GLU A 7 13.30 11.69 -9.07
N LYS A 8 13.31 10.51 -8.43
CA LYS A 8 12.08 9.78 -8.10
C LYS A 8 11.15 10.58 -7.18
N CYS A 9 11.71 11.21 -6.15
CA CYS A 9 10.94 12.09 -5.27
C CYS A 9 10.38 13.30 -6.04
N GLU A 10 11.14 13.90 -6.95
CA GLU A 10 10.70 15.03 -7.78
C GLU A 10 9.55 14.64 -8.72
N ILE A 11 9.63 13.49 -9.40
CA ILE A 11 8.56 12.94 -10.25
C ILE A 11 7.26 12.76 -9.46
N LEU A 12 7.36 12.31 -8.20
CA LEU A 12 6.22 12.10 -7.32
C LEU A 12 5.76 13.36 -6.57
N ASN A 13 6.46 14.50 -6.75
CA ASN A 13 6.31 15.71 -5.94
C ASN A 13 6.37 15.42 -4.42
N LEU A 14 7.19 14.44 -4.03
CA LEU A 14 7.35 13.97 -2.66
C LEU A 14 8.41 14.81 -1.92
N LYS A 15 7.96 15.84 -1.21
CA LYS A 15 8.85 16.68 -0.37
C LYS A 15 9.14 16.08 0.99
N LYS A 16 8.15 15.37 1.57
CA LYS A 16 8.24 14.73 2.88
C LYS A 16 7.25 13.57 2.96
N GLY A 17 7.74 12.38 3.28
CA GLY A 17 6.95 11.15 3.37
C GLY A 17 7.79 9.94 3.00
N GLU A 18 7.14 8.78 2.85
CA GLU A 18 7.79 7.52 2.51
C GLU A 18 7.87 7.25 1.00
N LEU A 19 8.98 6.63 0.58
CA LEU A 19 9.21 6.09 -0.75
C LEU A 19 9.74 4.66 -0.59
N SER A 20 9.09 3.66 -1.19
CA SER A 20 9.61 2.28 -1.17
C SER A 20 10.48 2.01 -2.38
N LEU A 21 11.71 1.54 -2.17
CA LEU A 21 12.57 1.16 -3.29
C LEU A 21 12.25 -0.23 -3.81
N GLU A 22 11.66 -1.06 -2.96
CA GLU A 22 11.31 -2.45 -3.21
C GLU A 22 10.08 -2.58 -4.13
N LEU A 23 9.18 -1.58 -4.12
CA LEU A 23 8.05 -1.55 -5.05
C LEU A 23 8.49 -1.56 -6.52
N GLU A 24 9.62 -0.94 -6.85
CA GLU A 24 10.15 -0.94 -8.22
C GLU A 24 10.57 -2.34 -8.67
N GLU A 25 11.34 -3.03 -7.83
CA GLU A 25 11.76 -4.40 -8.14
C GLU A 25 10.54 -5.34 -8.17
N PHE A 26 9.56 -5.14 -7.29
CA PHE A 26 8.30 -5.90 -7.32
C PHE A 26 7.53 -5.72 -8.65
N PHE A 27 7.38 -4.50 -9.16
CA PHE A 27 6.70 -4.24 -10.44
C PHE A 27 7.45 -4.83 -11.64
N LYS A 28 8.78 -4.77 -11.62
CA LYS A 28 9.64 -5.41 -12.61
C LYS A 28 9.54 -6.94 -12.59
N ASP A 29 9.38 -7.54 -11.41
CA ASP A 29 9.14 -8.96 -11.29
C ASP A 29 7.74 -9.35 -11.78
N LEU A 30 6.71 -8.52 -11.51
CA LEU A 30 5.37 -8.71 -12.06
C LEU A 30 5.35 -8.69 -13.60
N ASP A 31 6.05 -7.73 -14.23
CA ASP A 31 6.15 -7.60 -15.69
C ASP A 31 6.75 -8.87 -16.34
N LYS A 32 7.71 -9.50 -15.65
CA LYS A 32 8.36 -10.73 -16.11
C LYS A 32 7.61 -12.00 -15.78
N ALA A 33 6.74 -11.96 -14.77
CA ALA A 33 6.11 -13.16 -14.23
C ALA A 33 5.13 -13.81 -15.21
N SER A 34 4.37 -13.01 -15.98
CA SER A 34 3.36 -13.54 -16.91
C SER A 34 3.01 -12.54 -18.01
N LYS A 35 2.68 -13.06 -19.21
CA LYS A 35 2.13 -12.27 -20.32
C LYS A 35 0.78 -11.60 -20.00
N LYS A 36 0.02 -12.19 -19.07
CA LYS A 36 -1.28 -11.68 -18.62
C LYS A 36 -1.42 -11.95 -17.13
N PHE A 37 -1.73 -10.91 -16.38
CA PHE A 37 -2.01 -11.02 -14.95
C PHE A 37 -3.05 -9.98 -14.54
N ILE A 38 -3.65 -10.20 -13.37
CA ILE A 38 -4.43 -9.19 -12.65
C ILE A 38 -3.76 -9.06 -11.29
N PHE A 39 -3.29 -7.84 -10.98
CA PHE A 39 -2.80 -7.49 -9.66
C PHE A 39 -3.88 -6.67 -8.95
N ALA A 40 -4.33 -7.17 -7.79
CA ALA A 40 -5.28 -6.48 -6.93
C ALA A 40 -4.64 -6.35 -5.54
N SER A 41 -4.63 -5.13 -4.99
CA SER A 41 -4.11 -4.83 -3.67
C SER A 41 -5.04 -3.88 -2.93
N PHE A 42 -5.10 -4.06 -1.61
CA PHE A 42 -5.89 -3.25 -0.68
C PHE A 42 -4.98 -2.89 0.48
N ASP A 43 -4.75 -1.59 0.68
CA ASP A 43 -3.88 -1.12 1.74
C ASP A 43 -4.33 0.24 2.26
N TYR A 44 -3.87 0.60 3.46
CA TYR A 44 -3.98 1.95 3.97
C TYR A 44 -2.92 2.82 3.28
N GLY A 45 -3.38 3.87 2.62
CA GLY A 45 -2.50 4.71 1.81
C GLY A 45 -3.06 6.10 1.60
N VAL A 46 -2.21 6.97 1.06
CA VAL A 46 -2.54 8.37 0.79
C VAL A 46 -2.02 8.78 -0.57
N PHE A 47 -2.73 9.72 -1.19
CA PHE A 47 -2.20 10.47 -2.33
C PHE A 47 -1.50 11.72 -1.83
N ASN A 48 -0.41 12.10 -2.48
CA ASN A 48 0.37 13.31 -2.19
C ASN A 48 0.74 13.44 -0.69
N PRO A 49 1.43 12.46 -0.09
CA PRO A 49 1.84 12.57 1.31
C PRO A 49 2.70 13.82 1.55
N GLN A 50 2.47 14.48 2.68
CA GLN A 50 3.22 15.67 3.13
C GLN A 50 3.88 15.49 4.50
N GLN A 51 3.67 14.33 5.13
CA GLN A 51 4.20 13.99 6.44
C GLN A 51 4.59 12.51 6.45
N PHE A 52 5.48 12.14 7.37
CA PHE A 52 5.77 10.75 7.64
C PHE A 52 4.58 10.08 8.30
N SER A 53 4.27 8.88 7.86
CA SER A 53 3.22 8.01 8.37
C SER A 53 3.78 6.77 9.05
N ILE A 54 5.10 6.55 8.97
CA ILE A 54 5.79 5.44 9.63
C ILE A 54 5.51 5.38 11.13
N ARG A 55 5.20 4.18 11.60
CA ARG A 55 4.77 3.90 12.97
C ARG A 55 5.13 2.48 13.37
N ILE A 56 5.37 2.30 14.65
CA ILE A 56 5.62 1.00 15.26
C ILE A 56 4.36 0.56 15.99
N TYR A 57 3.93 -0.68 15.76
CA TYR A 57 2.88 -1.33 16.53
C TYR A 57 3.49 -2.37 17.47
N GLN A 58 3.18 -2.26 18.76
CA GLN A 58 3.57 -3.26 19.76
C GLN A 58 2.46 -3.38 20.80
N LYS A 59 1.96 -4.61 21.04
CA LYS A 59 0.93 -4.89 22.06
C LYS A 59 -0.31 -3.98 21.98
N HIS A 60 -0.81 -3.74 20.77
CA HIS A 60 -1.95 -2.84 20.47
C HIS A 60 -1.72 -1.35 20.74
N GLU A 61 -0.47 -0.93 20.96
CA GLU A 61 -0.08 0.47 21.09
C GLU A 61 0.69 0.93 19.85
N VAL A 62 0.55 2.22 19.52
CA VAL A 62 1.20 2.87 18.37
C VAL A 62 2.27 3.83 18.87
N PHE A 63 3.47 3.70 18.32
CA PHE A 63 4.61 4.53 18.67
C PHE A 63 5.18 5.24 17.45
N ASN A 64 5.57 6.50 17.65
CA ASN A 64 6.32 7.27 16.66
C ASN A 64 7.81 6.87 16.75
N PRO A 65 8.42 6.30 15.69
CA PRO A 65 9.82 5.88 15.73
C PRO A 65 10.80 7.04 15.96
N PHE A 66 10.40 8.30 15.72
CA PHE A 66 11.23 9.48 15.96
C PHE A 66 11.26 9.94 17.43
N GLU A 67 10.42 9.37 18.29
CA GLU A 67 10.20 9.82 19.68
C GLU A 67 10.57 8.77 20.73
N ILE A 68 11.07 7.59 20.31
CA ILE A 68 11.28 6.43 21.18
C ILE A 68 12.67 5.80 20.99
N THR A 69 13.07 4.94 21.93
CA THR A 69 14.29 4.12 21.81
C THR A 69 14.03 2.90 20.93
N LEU A 70 14.46 2.93 19.67
CA LEU A 70 14.19 1.86 18.68
C LEU A 70 14.70 0.46 19.09
N LYS A 71 15.74 0.37 19.92
CA LYS A 71 16.25 -0.90 20.45
C LYS A 71 15.17 -1.69 21.21
N ASP A 72 14.20 -0.99 21.80
CA ASP A 72 13.11 -1.62 22.54
C ASP A 72 12.00 -2.19 21.65
N PHE A 73 12.11 -2.01 20.33
CA PHE A 73 11.12 -2.47 19.34
C PHE A 73 11.74 -3.35 18.25
N PHE A 74 13.07 -3.32 18.08
CA PHE A 74 13.76 -4.07 17.05
C PHE A 74 13.53 -5.59 17.14
N GLY A 75 13.00 -6.18 16.06
CA GLY A 75 12.75 -7.62 15.94
C GLY A 75 11.59 -8.15 16.80
N LYS A 76 10.84 -7.26 17.47
CA LYS A 76 9.76 -7.62 18.41
C LYS A 76 8.47 -6.79 18.22
N SER A 77 8.43 -5.98 17.18
CA SER A 77 7.32 -5.07 16.87
C SER A 77 7.13 -4.97 15.38
N ASP A 78 5.91 -4.63 14.96
CA ASP A 78 5.60 -4.41 13.57
C ASP A 78 5.94 -2.95 13.20
N LEU A 79 6.57 -2.76 12.04
CA LEU A 79 6.86 -1.45 11.47
C LEU A 79 6.06 -1.30 10.18
N THR A 80 5.26 -0.24 10.08
CA THR A 80 4.44 0.02 8.90
C THR A 80 4.28 1.52 8.63
N TYR A 81 3.84 1.88 7.44
CA TYR A 81 3.55 3.24 6.99
C TYR A 81 2.41 3.22 5.96
N ASN A 82 1.81 4.38 5.67
CA ASN A 82 0.78 4.48 4.64
C ASN A 82 1.41 4.35 3.25
N VAL A 83 0.87 3.47 2.41
CA VAL A 83 1.29 3.34 1.02
C VAL A 83 1.12 4.67 0.28
N ASN A 84 2.17 5.11 -0.42
CA ASN A 84 2.12 6.26 -1.30
C ASN A 84 1.48 5.84 -2.64
N PHE A 85 0.19 6.11 -2.82
CA PHE A 85 -0.52 5.68 -4.03
C PHE A 85 -0.04 6.40 -5.30
N ASN A 86 0.59 7.57 -5.19
CA ASN A 86 1.21 8.22 -6.34
C ASN A 86 2.35 7.37 -6.90
N GLN A 87 3.13 6.71 -6.03
CA GLN A 87 4.22 5.83 -6.46
C GLN A 87 3.67 4.63 -7.24
N ILE A 88 2.61 4.00 -6.74
CA ILE A 88 1.95 2.88 -7.44
C ILE A 88 1.42 3.34 -8.81
N GLN A 89 0.77 4.50 -8.89
CA GLN A 89 0.29 5.05 -10.16
C GLN A 89 1.44 5.34 -11.15
N GLN A 90 2.57 5.80 -10.65
CA GLN A 90 3.75 6.05 -11.47
C GLN A 90 4.33 4.74 -12.01
N LEU A 91 4.47 3.71 -11.18
CA LEU A 91 4.97 2.39 -11.60
C LEU A 91 4.06 1.72 -12.62
N ILE A 92 2.74 1.83 -12.45
CA ILE A 92 1.76 1.36 -13.45
C ILE A 92 2.02 2.01 -14.82
N LYS A 93 2.31 3.31 -14.85
CA LYS A 93 2.62 4.03 -16.10
C LYS A 93 3.98 3.63 -16.68
N GLU A 94 5.00 3.50 -15.85
CA GLU A 94 6.37 3.14 -16.27
C GLU A 94 6.43 1.75 -16.91
N HIS A 95 5.62 0.81 -16.43
CA HIS A 95 5.52 -0.54 -16.97
C HIS A 95 4.41 -0.73 -18.02
N ASP A 96 3.75 0.35 -18.45
CA ASP A 96 2.61 0.31 -19.40
C ASP A 96 1.51 -0.68 -18.98
N PHE A 97 1.27 -0.80 -17.67
CA PHE A 97 0.21 -1.65 -17.14
C PHE A 97 -1.14 -0.96 -17.29
N LYS A 98 -2.17 -1.74 -17.66
CA LYS A 98 -3.54 -1.24 -17.73
C LYS A 98 -4.14 -1.11 -16.32
N LEU A 99 -4.41 0.13 -15.89
CA LEU A 99 -5.18 0.37 -14.67
C LEU A 99 -6.65 -0.05 -14.88
N LEU A 100 -7.09 -1.11 -14.18
CA LEU A 100 -8.47 -1.59 -14.25
C LEU A 100 -9.41 -0.83 -13.29
N ALA A 101 -8.97 -0.59 -12.06
CA ALA A 101 -9.73 0.12 -11.04
C ALA A 101 -8.81 0.70 -9.97
N LEU A 102 -9.21 1.85 -9.41
CA LEU A 102 -8.62 2.47 -8.23
C LEU A 102 -9.76 3.07 -7.41
N LYS A 103 -10.13 2.41 -6.32
CA LYS A 103 -11.34 2.71 -5.56
C LYS A 103 -11.06 2.64 -4.06
N LYS A 104 -11.90 3.31 -3.27
CA LYS A 104 -11.95 3.08 -1.82
C LYS A 104 -12.39 1.63 -1.57
N GLN A 105 -11.86 1.01 -0.51
CA GLN A 105 -12.11 -0.40 -0.19
C GLN A 105 -13.61 -0.71 -0.05
N ASN A 106 -14.37 0.15 0.64
CA ASN A 106 -15.81 -0.05 0.81
C ASN A 106 -16.56 -0.12 -0.54
N GLN A 107 -16.22 0.75 -1.49
CA GLN A 107 -16.82 0.71 -2.83
C GLN A 107 -16.40 -0.54 -3.60
N ALA A 108 -15.12 -0.93 -3.54
CA ALA A 108 -14.65 -2.15 -4.19
C ALA A 108 -15.35 -3.40 -3.65
N LEU A 109 -15.60 -3.47 -2.33
CA LEU A 109 -16.33 -4.57 -1.72
C LEU A 109 -17.78 -4.64 -2.20
N ILE A 110 -18.46 -3.50 -2.29
CA ILE A 110 -19.82 -3.43 -2.86
C ILE A 110 -19.80 -3.94 -4.30
N ASP A 111 -18.85 -3.46 -5.12
CA ASP A 111 -18.73 -3.88 -6.52
C ASP A 111 -18.42 -5.38 -6.69
N PHE A 112 -17.81 -6.01 -5.67
CA PHE A 112 -17.55 -7.46 -5.63
C PHE A 112 -18.73 -8.30 -5.15
N GLY A 113 -19.87 -7.67 -4.84
CA GLY A 113 -21.09 -8.35 -4.41
C GLY A 113 -21.10 -8.67 -2.91
N PHE A 114 -20.49 -7.81 -2.08
CA PHE A 114 -20.44 -8.04 -0.64
C PHE A 114 -21.83 -8.04 0.01
N GLU A 115 -22.78 -7.24 -0.48
CA GLU A 115 -24.15 -7.21 0.05
C GLU A 115 -24.91 -8.52 -0.23
N GLU A 116 -24.75 -9.06 -1.44
CA GLU A 116 -25.31 -10.35 -1.84
C GLU A 116 -24.71 -11.49 -1.02
N LEU A 117 -23.40 -11.45 -0.78
CA LEU A 117 -22.72 -12.41 0.08
C LEU A 117 -23.25 -12.36 1.52
N LEU A 118 -23.41 -11.16 2.09
CA LEU A 118 -23.97 -10.99 3.43
C LEU A 118 -25.39 -11.54 3.53
N LYS A 119 -26.23 -11.26 2.52
CA LYS A 119 -27.59 -11.80 2.45
C LYS A 119 -27.58 -13.33 2.38
N TYR A 120 -26.72 -13.89 1.51
CA TYR A 120 -26.57 -15.34 1.37
C TYR A 120 -26.19 -16.04 2.69
N ILE A 121 -25.22 -15.51 3.42
CA ILE A 121 -24.77 -16.05 4.71
C ILE A 121 -25.90 -16.02 5.74
N LYS A 122 -26.60 -14.88 5.83
CA LYS A 122 -27.74 -14.69 6.74
C LYS A 122 -28.87 -15.68 6.45
N ASP A 123 -29.25 -15.82 5.18
CA ASP A 123 -30.37 -16.67 4.75
C ASP A 123 -30.06 -18.17 4.95
N LYS A 124 -28.78 -18.56 4.89
CA LYS A 124 -28.34 -19.95 5.07
C LYS A 124 -28.07 -20.35 6.53
N ASN A 125 -28.26 -19.45 7.51
CA ASN A 125 -27.84 -19.65 8.90
C ASN A 125 -26.38 -20.15 9.02
N LEU A 126 -25.53 -19.78 8.05
CA LEU A 126 -24.11 -20.09 8.12
C LEU A 126 -23.55 -19.21 9.25
N LYS A 127 -23.30 -19.83 10.40
CA LYS A 127 -22.71 -19.13 11.54
C LYS A 127 -21.33 -18.61 11.11
N THR A 128 -21.13 -17.30 11.25
CA THR A 128 -19.83 -16.63 11.27
C THR A 128 -19.05 -17.02 12.51
#